data_AF-A0A0D7ANJ7-F1
#
_entry.id   AF-A0A0D7ANJ7-F1
#
_cell.length_a   1.000
_cell.length_b   1.000
_cell.length_c   1.000
_cell.angle_alpha   90.00
_cell.angle_beta   90.00
_cell.angle_gamma   90.00
#
_symmetry.space_group_name_H-M   'P 1'
#
loop_
_entity.id
_entity.type
_entity.pdbx_description
1 polymer ?
#
loop_
_entity_poly.entity_id
_entity_poly.type
_entity_poly.pdbx_seq_one_letter_code
_entity_poly.pdbx_strand_id
1 'polypeptide(L)'
;MYNGIGLTTPRGSGTNGYVIRNLSAMRPHQSESAADRAAAWDVAPPKHREPDQAILEHERLRQVEVKCLELQLQLEDDGVDEDEIADRVDALRTKLVTDSNNAAAKSAKLLKPSDTHALAAAKKDEMAKMAAALGVRKDYQEGDAWNKDKIEEERRARATERAEREERREKDRLRMQEQKERWMKEQKERDRLRRRREDAMRK
;
A
#
# COMPACT_ATOMS: atom_id res chain seq x y z
N MET A 1 9.53 16.20 59.15
CA MET A 1 8.55 15.52 58.27
C MET A 1 9.02 15.66 56.84
N TYR A 2 9.06 14.56 56.09
CA TYR A 2 9.42 14.57 54.66
C TYR A 2 8.15 14.33 53.85
N ASN A 3 7.83 15.22 52.91
CA ASN A 3 6.60 15.18 52.09
C ASN A 3 5.28 15.02 52.89
N GLY A 4 5.21 15.58 54.11
CA GLY A 4 4.03 15.46 54.98
C GLY A 4 3.78 14.06 55.55
N ILE A 5 4.73 13.12 55.40
CA ILE A 5 4.61 11.74 55.86
C ILE A 5 5.59 11.50 57.02
N GLY A 6 5.17 10.70 58.01
CA GLY A 6 5.97 10.30 59.17
C GLY A 6 5.81 11.20 60.40
N LEU A 7 6.69 11.02 61.39
CA LEU A 7 6.68 11.77 62.64
C LEU A 7 7.45 13.10 62.51
N THR A 8 7.04 14.12 63.28
CA THR A 8 7.80 15.39 63.40
C THR A 8 9.12 15.16 64.13
N THR A 9 9.09 14.37 65.21
CA THR A 9 10.26 13.93 65.97
C THR A 9 10.05 12.48 66.41
N PRO A 10 11.09 11.63 66.39
CA PRO A 10 10.98 10.26 66.92
C PRO A 10 10.97 10.21 68.45
N ARG A 11 11.33 11.31 69.14
CA ARG A 11 11.37 11.39 70.61
C ARG A 11 9.96 11.29 71.17
N GLY A 12 9.78 10.38 72.13
CA GLY A 12 8.46 10.10 72.74
C GLY A 12 7.60 9.09 71.97
N SER A 13 7.99 8.67 70.76
CA SER A 13 7.27 7.66 69.97
C SER A 13 7.61 6.21 70.33
N GLY A 14 8.70 5.99 71.08
CA GLY A 14 9.20 4.65 71.40
C GLY A 14 9.78 3.89 70.19
N THR A 15 10.00 4.54 69.06
CA THR A 15 10.56 3.93 67.83
C THR A 15 11.71 4.77 67.25
N ASN A 16 12.46 4.21 66.32
CA ASN A 16 13.57 4.90 65.64
C ASN A 16 13.09 5.94 64.59
N GLY A 17 11.77 6.06 64.35
CA GLY A 17 11.22 6.99 63.35
C GLY A 17 11.46 6.59 61.89
N TYR A 18 11.80 5.33 61.62
CA TYR A 18 12.02 4.82 60.27
C TYR A 18 10.68 4.64 59.52
N VAL A 19 10.56 5.23 58.34
CA VAL A 19 9.33 5.21 57.52
C VAL A 19 9.61 4.48 56.21
N ILE A 20 8.82 3.45 55.91
CA ILE A 20 8.90 2.66 54.66
C ILE A 20 7.71 3.01 53.77
N ARG A 21 7.93 3.13 52.46
CA ARG A 21 6.85 3.28 51.49
C ARG A 21 5.97 2.03 51.45
N ASN A 22 4.66 2.19 51.40
CA ASN A 22 3.76 1.04 51.21
C ASN A 22 3.91 0.50 49.78
N LEU A 23 4.34 -0.76 49.65
CA LEU A 23 4.48 -1.46 48.36
C LEU A 23 3.13 -1.90 47.77
N SER A 24 2.13 -2.11 48.62
CA SER A 24 0.77 -2.54 48.24
C SER A 24 -0.17 -1.37 48.00
N ALA A 25 0.26 -0.14 48.33
CA ALA A 25 -0.50 1.06 47.98
C ALA A 25 -0.41 1.26 46.46
N MET A 26 -1.45 0.85 45.76
CA MET A 26 -1.62 1.18 44.35
C MET A 26 -1.67 2.69 44.24
N ARG A 27 -0.71 3.27 43.52
CA ARG A 27 -0.81 4.68 43.12
C ARG A 27 -2.14 4.80 42.38
N PRO A 28 -3.05 5.71 42.77
CA PRO A 28 -4.17 6.00 41.89
C PRO A 28 -3.51 6.42 40.59
N HIS A 29 -3.62 5.55 39.58
CA HIS A 29 -3.41 5.98 38.21
C HIS A 29 -4.27 7.24 38.09
N GLN A 30 -3.79 8.29 37.43
CA GLN A 30 -4.70 9.35 37.04
C GLN A 30 -5.78 8.63 36.24
N SER A 31 -6.90 8.34 36.91
CA SER A 31 -8.04 7.73 36.28
C SER A 31 -8.45 8.86 35.38
N GLU A 32 -8.16 8.71 34.09
CA GLU A 32 -8.78 9.50 33.04
C GLU A 32 -10.19 9.80 33.53
N SER A 33 -10.46 11.09 33.77
CA SER A 33 -11.74 11.53 34.28
C SER A 33 -12.85 10.94 33.41
N ALA A 34 -14.08 10.85 33.89
CA ALA A 34 -15.19 10.51 32.99
C ALA A 34 -15.22 11.44 31.76
N ALA A 35 -14.74 12.68 31.92
CA ALA A 35 -14.49 13.63 30.84
C ALA A 35 -13.36 13.19 29.89
N ASP A 36 -12.23 12.68 30.38
CA ASP A 36 -11.12 12.23 29.53
C ASP A 36 -11.49 10.97 28.73
N ARG A 37 -12.27 10.06 29.32
CA ARG A 37 -12.82 8.89 28.61
C ARG A 37 -13.87 9.26 27.56
N ALA A 38 -14.67 10.30 27.80
CA ALA A 38 -15.61 10.81 26.82
C ALA A 38 -14.85 11.50 25.66
N ALA A 39 -13.84 12.31 26.00
CA ALA A 39 -12.98 12.99 25.04
C ALA A 39 -12.14 12.03 24.19
N ALA A 40 -11.86 10.81 24.66
CA ALA A 40 -11.14 9.79 23.89
C ALA A 40 -11.84 9.41 22.58
N TRP A 41 -13.17 9.54 22.51
CA TRP A 41 -13.95 9.32 21.29
C TRP A 41 -13.96 10.52 20.34
N ASP A 42 -13.65 11.71 20.86
CA ASP A 42 -13.48 12.94 20.07
C ASP A 42 -12.03 13.10 19.56
N VAL A 43 -11.11 12.22 19.98
CA VAL A 43 -9.73 12.22 19.46
C VAL A 43 -9.76 11.77 18.01
N ALA A 44 -9.37 12.69 17.12
CA ALA A 44 -9.23 12.39 15.71
C ALA A 44 -8.32 11.16 15.52
N PRO A 45 -8.67 10.24 14.61
CA PRO A 45 -7.86 9.05 14.37
C PRO A 45 -6.42 9.45 14.02
N PRO A 46 -5.43 8.63 14.41
CA PRO A 46 -4.03 8.93 14.14
C PRO A 46 -3.83 9.16 12.65
N LYS A 47 -3.36 10.35 12.29
CA LYS A 47 -3.11 10.69 10.89
C LYS A 47 -2.00 9.80 10.34
N HIS A 48 -2.34 8.92 9.42
CA HIS A 48 -1.36 8.21 8.61
C HIS A 48 -0.62 9.22 7.74
N ARG A 49 0.66 9.44 8.01
CA ARG A 49 1.50 10.31 7.19
C ARG A 49 1.88 9.56 5.92
N GLU A 50 1.41 10.06 4.79
CA GLU A 50 1.83 9.53 3.50
C GLU A 50 3.32 9.81 3.25
N PRO A 51 4.01 8.96 2.48
CA PRO A 51 5.37 9.25 2.04
C PRO A 51 5.38 10.53 1.18
N ASP A 52 6.33 11.41 1.44
CA ASP A 52 6.49 12.66 0.70
C ASP A 52 7.38 12.40 -0.52
N GLN A 53 6.86 12.70 -1.71
CA GLN A 53 7.59 12.49 -2.96
C GLN A 53 8.84 13.38 -3.06
N ALA A 54 8.79 14.61 -2.56
CA ALA A 54 9.93 15.52 -2.61
C ALA A 54 11.12 14.99 -1.79
N ILE A 55 10.83 14.38 -0.63
CA ILE A 55 11.86 13.78 0.22
C ILE A 55 12.46 12.53 -0.44
N LEU A 56 11.63 11.71 -1.08
CA LEU A 56 12.10 10.51 -1.80
C LEU A 56 12.98 10.88 -2.99
N GLU A 57 12.58 11.89 -3.76
CA GLU A 57 13.36 12.42 -4.89
C GLU A 57 14.69 13.02 -4.42
N HIS A 58 14.65 13.82 -3.35
CA HIS A 58 15.84 14.40 -2.75
C HIS A 58 16.83 13.32 -2.29
N GLU A 59 16.36 12.28 -1.59
CA GLU A 59 17.23 11.20 -1.14
C GLU A 59 17.80 10.39 -2.33
N ARG A 60 17.02 10.26 -3.41
CA ARG A 60 17.49 9.60 -4.64
C ARG A 60 18.60 10.39 -5.33
N LEU A 61 18.43 11.70 -5.47
CA LEU A 61 19.45 12.58 -6.05
C LEU A 61 20.68 12.68 -5.15
N ARG A 62 20.48 12.76 -3.84
CA ARG A 62 21.57 12.73 -2.87
C ARG A 62 22.43 11.48 -3.00
N GLN A 63 21.82 10.30 -3.20
CA GLN A 63 22.57 9.05 -3.43
C GLN A 63 23.40 9.07 -4.72
N VAL A 64 22.95 9.80 -5.75
CA VAL A 64 23.74 10.00 -6.97
C VAL A 64 24.92 10.92 -6.69
N GLU A 65 24.68 12.09 -6.10
CA GLU A 65 25.74 13.06 -5.84
C GLU A 65 26.80 12.54 -4.88
N VAL A 66 26.43 11.75 -3.86
CA VAL A 66 27.40 11.10 -2.98
C VAL A 66 28.36 10.21 -3.76
N LYS A 67 27.88 9.42 -4.73
CA LYS A 67 28.73 8.56 -5.56
C LYS A 67 29.60 9.36 -6.53
N CYS A 68 29.07 10.46 -7.07
CA CYS A 68 29.84 11.38 -7.90
C CYS A 68 31.00 11.99 -7.10
N LEU A 69 30.74 12.38 -5.86
CA LEU A 69 31.75 12.94 -4.96
C LEU A 69 32.78 11.89 -4.52
N GLU A 70 32.36 10.65 -4.26
CA GLU A 70 33.27 9.53 -4.01
C GLU A 70 34.23 9.29 -5.19
N LEU A 71 33.71 9.31 -6.43
CA LEU A 71 34.56 9.17 -7.64
C LEU A 71 35.52 10.36 -7.78
N GLN A 72 35.03 11.58 -7.56
CA GLN A 72 35.85 12.78 -7.64
C GLN A 72 37.04 12.69 -6.68
N LEU A 73 36.80 12.36 -5.40
CA LEU A 73 37.86 12.20 -4.41
C LEU A 73 38.88 11.13 -4.81
N GLN A 74 38.43 10.02 -5.37
CA GLN A 74 39.33 8.96 -5.85
C GLN A 74 40.24 9.44 -6.98
N LEU A 75 39.70 10.18 -7.95
CA LEU A 75 40.50 10.67 -9.08
C LEU A 75 41.45 11.81 -8.69
N GLU A 76 41.06 12.63 -7.71
CA GLU A 76 41.93 13.65 -7.11
C GLU A 76 43.11 13.00 -6.37
N ASP A 77 42.85 11.95 -5.58
CA ASP A 77 43.89 11.19 -4.87
C ASP A 77 44.85 10.47 -5.86
N ASP A 78 44.32 10.01 -7.00
CA ASP A 78 45.10 9.40 -8.08
C ASP A 78 45.90 10.43 -8.92
N GLY A 79 45.70 11.74 -8.70
CA GLY A 79 46.41 12.82 -9.37
C GLY A 79 46.01 13.03 -10.84
N VAL A 80 44.75 12.74 -11.19
CA VAL A 80 44.19 12.98 -12.53
C VAL A 80 43.94 14.48 -12.75
N ASP A 81 44.04 14.95 -14.00
CA ASP A 81 43.75 16.36 -14.36
C ASP A 81 42.29 16.75 -14.11
N GLU A 82 42.07 17.98 -13.63
CA GLU A 82 40.75 18.51 -13.23
C GLU A 82 39.70 18.42 -14.35
N ASP A 83 40.08 18.69 -15.61
CA ASP A 83 39.20 18.61 -16.76
C ASP A 83 38.72 17.17 -17.03
N GLU A 84 39.63 16.18 -16.91
CA GLU A 84 39.28 14.77 -17.06
C GLU A 84 38.41 14.26 -15.90
N ILE A 85 38.61 14.79 -14.69
CA ILE A 85 37.78 14.48 -13.53
C ILE A 85 36.35 14.95 -13.78
N ALA A 86 36.17 16.19 -14.24
CA ALA A 86 34.85 16.75 -14.53
C ALA A 86 34.08 15.91 -15.57
N ASP A 87 34.73 15.56 -16.69
CA ASP A 87 34.12 14.75 -17.75
C ASP A 87 33.68 13.36 -17.24
N ARG A 88 34.53 12.70 -16.44
CA ARG A 88 34.24 11.37 -15.88
C ARG A 88 33.11 11.43 -14.85
N VAL A 89 33.09 12.45 -13.99
CA VAL A 89 32.05 12.65 -12.98
C VAL A 89 30.71 12.99 -13.64
N ASP A 90 30.69 13.82 -14.68
CA ASP A 90 29.47 14.15 -15.43
C ASP A 90 28.91 12.94 -16.19
N ALA A 91 29.79 12.14 -16.79
CA ALA A 91 29.42 10.86 -17.39
C ALA A 91 28.84 9.88 -16.35
N LEU A 92 29.37 9.86 -15.12
CA LEU A 92 28.82 9.04 -14.04
C LEU A 92 27.46 9.59 -13.57
N ARG A 93 27.34 10.91 -13.38
CA ARG A 93 26.12 11.57 -12.90
C ARG A 93 24.95 11.27 -13.84
N THR A 94 25.14 11.47 -15.14
CA THR A 94 24.11 11.17 -16.16
C THR A 94 23.67 9.71 -16.12
N LYS A 95 24.61 8.76 -16.08
CA LYS A 95 24.33 7.32 -15.96
C LYS A 95 23.52 7.00 -14.70
N LEU A 96 23.97 7.47 -13.53
CA LEU A 96 23.31 7.19 -12.25
C LEU A 96 21.91 7.83 -12.15
N VAL A 97 21.70 9.02 -12.72
CA VAL A 97 20.37 9.62 -12.81
C VAL A 97 19.44 8.76 -13.68
N THR A 98 19.92 8.26 -14.83
CA THR A 98 19.12 7.36 -15.68
C THR A 98 18.80 6.03 -15.01
N ASP A 99 19.79 5.39 -14.38
CA ASP A 99 19.61 4.12 -13.69
C ASP A 99 18.68 4.27 -12.48
N SER A 100 18.81 5.37 -11.72
CA SER A 100 17.96 5.62 -10.56
C SER A 100 16.50 5.91 -10.92
N ASN A 101 16.23 6.45 -12.12
CA ASN A 101 14.87 6.58 -12.65
C ASN A 101 14.24 5.23 -13.00
N ASN A 102 15.07 4.30 -13.49
CA ASN A 102 14.62 2.98 -13.93
C ASN A 102 14.64 1.93 -12.81
N ALA A 103 15.24 2.26 -11.67
CA ALA A 103 15.40 1.33 -10.56
C ALA A 103 14.04 0.98 -9.91
N ALA A 104 13.83 -0.31 -9.66
CA ALA A 104 12.66 -0.77 -8.95
C ALA A 104 12.67 -0.31 -7.48
N ALA A 105 11.47 -0.16 -6.90
CA ALA A 105 11.31 0.19 -5.49
C ALA A 105 12.04 -0.82 -4.58
N LYS A 106 12.85 -0.29 -3.66
CA LYS A 106 13.60 -1.10 -2.68
C LYS A 106 12.64 -1.75 -1.68
N SER A 107 12.94 -2.99 -1.29
CA SER A 107 12.23 -3.69 -0.21
C SER A 107 12.45 -2.97 1.13
N ALA A 108 11.42 -2.96 1.98
CA ALA A 108 11.47 -2.32 3.30
C ALA A 108 12.59 -2.88 4.20
N LYS A 109 13.01 -4.13 3.97
CA LYS A 109 14.06 -4.81 4.76
C LYS A 109 15.48 -4.29 4.47
N LEU A 110 15.70 -3.66 3.33
CA LEU A 110 17.01 -3.14 2.91
C LEU A 110 17.20 -1.67 3.31
N LEU A 111 16.13 -1.00 3.76
CA LEU A 111 16.16 0.42 4.12
C LEU A 111 16.63 0.60 5.56
N LYS A 112 17.29 1.73 5.83
CA LYS A 112 17.71 2.05 7.20
C LYS A 112 16.48 2.46 8.03
N PRO A 113 16.49 2.24 9.35
CA PRO A 113 15.40 2.71 10.23
C PRO A 113 15.18 4.23 10.18
N SER A 114 16.21 5.00 9.81
CA SER A 114 16.15 6.44 9.61
C SER A 114 15.30 6.86 8.40
N ASP A 115 15.12 5.99 7.42
CA ASP A 115 14.54 6.33 6.11
C ASP A 115 13.01 6.21 6.17
N THR A 116 12.40 7.00 7.05
CA THR A 116 10.98 6.90 7.43
C THR A 116 10.04 6.98 6.22
N HIS A 117 10.29 7.89 5.28
CA HIS A 117 9.48 8.06 4.07
C HIS A 117 9.67 6.90 3.09
N ALA A 118 10.90 6.41 2.92
CA ALA A 118 11.16 5.26 2.06
C ALA A 118 10.53 3.97 2.63
N LEU A 119 10.60 3.79 3.95
CA LEU A 119 9.92 2.70 4.66
C LEU A 119 8.40 2.80 4.52
N ALA A 120 7.84 4.01 4.62
CA ALA A 120 6.41 4.23 4.44
C ALA A 120 5.96 3.92 3.00
N ALA A 121 6.72 4.35 1.99
CA ALA A 121 6.46 4.02 0.59
C ALA A 121 6.53 2.51 0.32
N ALA A 122 7.60 1.84 0.79
CA ALA A 122 7.75 0.40 0.64
C ALA A 122 6.62 -0.37 1.33
N LYS A 123 6.20 0.05 2.53
CA LYS A 123 5.04 -0.55 3.22
C LYS A 123 3.72 -0.30 2.50
N LYS A 124 3.52 0.88 1.90
CA LYS A 124 2.33 1.18 1.10
C LYS A 124 2.22 0.21 -0.09
N ASP A 125 3.34 -0.05 -0.76
CA ASP A 125 3.41 -1.03 -1.86
C ASP A 125 3.21 -2.47 -1.38
N GLU A 126 3.81 -2.86 -0.25
CA GLU A 126 3.61 -4.18 0.36
C GLU A 126 2.14 -4.40 0.77
N MET A 127 1.52 -3.40 1.41
CA MET A 127 0.11 -3.47 1.77
C MET A 127 -0.80 -3.50 0.54
N ALA A 128 -0.49 -2.74 -0.51
CA ALA A 128 -1.24 -2.80 -1.77
C ALA A 128 -1.16 -4.19 -2.42
N LYS A 129 0.03 -4.82 -2.41
CA LYS A 129 0.22 -6.20 -2.90
C LYS A 129 -0.55 -7.21 -2.04
N MET A 130 -0.51 -7.05 -0.71
CA MET A 130 -1.25 -7.91 0.21
C MET A 130 -2.76 -7.77 0.05
N ALA A 131 -3.27 -6.54 -0.10
CA ALA A 131 -4.67 -6.24 -0.35
C ALA A 131 -5.15 -6.90 -1.65
N ALA A 132 -4.36 -6.79 -2.73
CA ALA A 132 -4.65 -7.46 -4.00
C ALA A 132 -4.66 -9.00 -3.85
N ALA A 133 -3.72 -9.57 -3.10
CA ALA A 133 -3.65 -11.01 -2.84
C ALA A 133 -4.86 -11.52 -2.03
N LEU A 134 -5.37 -10.71 -1.10
CA LEU A 134 -6.58 -11.00 -0.31
C LEU A 134 -7.88 -10.71 -1.07
N GLY A 135 -7.81 -10.19 -2.30
CA GLY A 135 -8.99 -9.86 -3.11
C GLY A 135 -9.72 -8.60 -2.62
N VAL A 136 -9.04 -7.73 -1.87
CA VAL A 136 -9.58 -6.43 -1.47
C VAL A 136 -9.67 -5.54 -2.71
N ARG A 137 -10.81 -4.87 -2.88
CA ARG A 137 -11.05 -3.95 -4.00
C ARG A 137 -10.17 -2.70 -3.83
N LYS A 138 -9.70 -2.14 -4.95
CA LYS A 138 -8.90 -0.89 -4.93
C LYS A 138 -9.68 0.30 -4.39
N ASP A 139 -11.00 0.29 -4.60
CA ASP A 139 -11.89 1.37 -4.19
C ASP A 139 -12.43 1.18 -2.76
N TYR A 140 -11.97 0.14 -2.05
CA TYR A 140 -12.40 -0.12 -0.68
C TYR A 140 -11.88 0.96 0.26
N GLN A 141 -12.79 1.69 0.91
CA GLN A 141 -12.46 2.63 1.98
C GLN A 141 -12.73 1.99 3.34
N GLU A 142 -11.82 2.23 4.28
CA GLU A 142 -12.03 1.84 5.68
C GLU A 142 -13.30 2.50 6.23
N GLY A 143 -14.12 1.74 6.94
CA GLY A 143 -15.40 2.20 7.47
C GLY A 143 -16.61 1.88 6.60
N ASP A 144 -16.42 1.59 5.30
CA ASP A 144 -17.56 1.30 4.39
C ASP A 144 -18.32 0.04 4.77
N ALA A 145 -17.64 -0.92 5.41
CA ALA A 145 -18.26 -2.11 5.97
C ALA A 145 -19.24 -1.84 7.13
N TRP A 146 -19.24 -0.64 7.72
CA TRP A 146 -20.16 -0.24 8.79
C TRP A 146 -21.26 0.71 8.30
N ASN A 147 -21.09 1.30 7.12
CA ASN A 147 -22.05 2.21 6.52
C ASN A 147 -23.17 1.45 5.82
N LYS A 148 -24.33 1.34 6.48
CA LYS A 148 -25.51 0.61 5.97
C LYS A 148 -25.92 1.08 4.57
N ASP A 149 -25.94 2.39 4.34
CA ASP A 149 -26.34 2.97 3.05
C ASP A 149 -25.39 2.54 1.93
N LYS A 150 -24.07 2.63 2.16
CA LYS A 150 -23.06 2.17 1.20
C LYS A 150 -23.18 0.66 0.93
N ILE A 151 -23.44 -0.16 1.94
CA ILE A 151 -23.65 -1.61 1.76
C ILE A 151 -24.85 -1.87 0.85
N GLU A 152 -25.95 -1.14 1.05
CA GLU A 152 -27.14 -1.27 0.20
C GLU A 152 -26.88 -0.82 -1.23
N GLU A 153 -26.21 0.31 -1.43
CA GLU A 153 -25.79 0.81 -2.74
C GLU A 153 -24.90 -0.21 -3.47
N GLU A 154 -23.88 -0.74 -2.81
CA GLU A 154 -23.02 -1.77 -3.39
C GLU A 154 -23.78 -3.07 -3.69
N ARG A 155 -24.80 -3.42 -2.89
CA ARG A 155 -25.63 -4.60 -3.13
C ARG A 155 -26.49 -4.39 -4.38
N ARG A 156 -27.08 -3.21 -4.54
CA ARG A 156 -27.87 -2.84 -5.72
C ARG A 156 -26.99 -2.79 -6.98
N ALA A 157 -25.82 -2.15 -6.90
CA ALA A 157 -24.86 -2.09 -8.01
C ALA A 157 -24.37 -3.48 -8.44
N ARG A 158 -24.09 -4.38 -7.48
CA ARG A 158 -23.76 -5.79 -7.78
C ARG A 158 -24.92 -6.55 -8.43
N ALA A 159 -26.16 -6.23 -8.07
CA ALA A 159 -27.34 -6.86 -8.67
C ALA A 159 -27.55 -6.39 -10.12
N THR A 160 -27.40 -5.09 -10.39
CA THR A 160 -27.52 -4.54 -11.74
C THR A 160 -26.40 -5.05 -12.65
N GLU A 161 -25.15 -5.06 -12.19
CA GLU A 161 -24.01 -5.59 -12.95
C GLU A 161 -24.21 -7.08 -13.32
N ARG A 162 -24.75 -7.88 -12.39
CA ARG A 162 -25.08 -9.29 -12.66
C ARG A 162 -26.17 -9.43 -13.72
N ALA A 163 -27.23 -8.63 -13.62
CA ALA A 163 -28.32 -8.63 -14.60
C ALA A 163 -27.83 -8.23 -16.00
N GLU A 164 -27.04 -7.16 -16.12
CA GLU A 164 -26.45 -6.74 -17.39
C GLU A 164 -25.51 -7.80 -17.98
N ARG A 165 -24.72 -8.46 -17.13
CA ARG A 165 -23.82 -9.54 -17.56
C ARG A 165 -24.59 -10.77 -18.05
N GLU A 166 -25.70 -11.11 -17.41
CA GLU A 166 -26.60 -12.18 -17.86
C GLU A 166 -27.27 -11.83 -19.17
N GLU A 167 -27.80 -10.60 -19.30
CA GLU A 167 -28.40 -10.11 -20.54
C GLU A 167 -27.41 -10.14 -21.71
N ARG A 168 -26.14 -9.74 -21.47
CA ARG A 168 -25.08 -9.82 -22.48
C ARG A 168 -24.79 -11.26 -22.89
N ARG A 169 -24.75 -12.19 -21.93
CA ARG A 169 -24.55 -13.62 -22.21
C ARG A 169 -25.71 -14.23 -22.99
N GLU A 170 -26.95 -13.82 -22.71
CA GLU A 170 -28.12 -14.26 -23.46
C GLU A 170 -28.12 -13.72 -24.89
N LYS A 171 -27.80 -12.43 -25.07
CA LYS A 171 -27.62 -11.82 -26.40
C LYS A 171 -26.55 -12.55 -27.22
N ASP A 172 -25.40 -12.87 -26.61
CA ASP A 172 -24.34 -13.63 -27.27
C ASP A 172 -24.78 -15.07 -27.61
N ARG A 173 -25.54 -15.73 -26.72
CA ARG A 173 -26.11 -17.05 -26.98
C ARG A 173 -27.10 -17.04 -28.16
N LEU A 174 -27.99 -16.05 -28.21
CA LEU A 174 -28.93 -15.90 -29.33
C LEU A 174 -28.19 -15.72 -30.66
N ARG A 175 -27.19 -14.83 -30.69
CA ARG A 175 -26.35 -14.60 -31.88
C ARG A 175 -25.67 -15.88 -32.35
N MET A 176 -25.14 -16.69 -31.42
CA MET A 176 -24.52 -17.97 -31.75
C MET A 176 -25.53 -19.00 -32.26
N GLN A 177 -26.76 -19.03 -31.73
CA GLN A 177 -27.82 -19.90 -32.25
C GLN A 177 -28.23 -19.49 -33.66
N GLU A 178 -28.43 -18.20 -33.92
CA GLU A 178 -28.73 -17.68 -35.25
C GLU A 178 -27.63 -18.02 -36.26
N GLN A 179 -26.36 -17.86 -35.87
CA GLN A 179 -25.23 -18.26 -36.73
C GLN A 179 -25.20 -19.77 -37.01
N LYS A 180 -25.45 -20.61 -35.98
CA LYS A 180 -25.55 -22.06 -36.15
C LYS A 180 -26.69 -22.44 -37.08
N GLU A 181 -27.86 -21.83 -36.95
CA GLU A 181 -29.00 -22.07 -37.82
C GLU A 181 -28.72 -21.66 -39.27
N ARG A 182 -28.07 -20.51 -39.48
CA ARG A 182 -27.64 -20.07 -40.81
C ARG A 182 -26.65 -21.07 -41.42
N TRP A 183 -25.64 -21.49 -40.66
CA TRP A 183 -24.66 -22.49 -41.10
C TRP A 183 -25.33 -23.83 -41.43
N MET A 184 -26.26 -24.31 -40.60
CA MET A 184 -27.01 -25.55 -40.85
C MET A 184 -27.90 -25.46 -42.11
N LYS A 185 -28.53 -24.30 -42.35
CA LYS A 185 -29.31 -24.05 -43.58
C LYS A 185 -28.40 -24.07 -44.81
N GLU A 186 -27.24 -23.42 -44.74
CA GLU A 186 -26.25 -23.40 -45.82
C GLU A 186 -25.68 -24.79 -46.11
N GLN A 187 -25.37 -25.60 -45.08
CA GLN A 187 -24.93 -26.99 -45.26
C GLN A 187 -26.02 -27.85 -45.91
N LYS A 188 -27.28 -27.73 -45.47
CA LYS A 188 -28.42 -28.45 -46.07
C LYS A 188 -28.64 -28.06 -47.54
N GLU A 189 -28.51 -26.78 -47.87
CA GLU A 189 -28.52 -26.28 -49.25
C GLU A 189 -27.38 -26.89 -50.08
N ARG A 190 -26.15 -26.90 -49.55
CA ARG A 190 -24.98 -27.51 -50.19
C ARG A 190 -25.19 -29.01 -50.45
N ASP A 191 -25.70 -29.74 -49.47
CA ASP A 191 -25.98 -31.17 -49.61
C ASP A 191 -27.12 -31.44 -50.62
N ARG A 192 -28.17 -30.62 -50.62
CA ARG A 192 -29.22 -30.69 -51.64
C ARG A 192 -28.67 -30.46 -53.04
N LEU A 193 -27.79 -29.47 -53.21
CA LEU A 193 -27.16 -29.17 -54.50
C LEU A 193 -26.21 -30.29 -54.93
N ARG A 194 -25.47 -30.88 -53.99
CA ARG A 194 -24.61 -32.06 -54.24
C ARG A 194 -25.42 -33.26 -54.73
N ARG A 195 -26.53 -33.61 -54.06
CA ARG A 195 -27.41 -34.71 -54.48
C ARG A 195 -28.00 -34.46 -55.87
N ARG A 196 -28.45 -33.23 -56.16
CA ARG A 196 -28.93 -32.85 -57.51
C ARG A 196 -27.84 -33.01 -58.59
N ARG A 197 -26.58 -32.70 -58.28
CA ARG A 197 -25.45 -32.92 -59.20
C ARG A 197 -25.16 -34.42 -59.40
N GLU A 198 -25.16 -35.21 -58.32
CA GLU A 198 -24.96 -36.66 -58.39
C GLU A 198 -26.07 -37.35 -59.21
N ASP A 199 -27.33 -36.92 -59.05
CA ASP A 199 -28.45 -37.42 -59.84
C ASP A 199 -28.39 -36.98 -61.32
N ALA A 200 -27.88 -35.77 -61.61
CA ALA A 200 -27.67 -35.30 -62.98
C ALA A 200 -26.53 -36.04 -63.71
N MET A 201 -25.54 -36.54 -62.98
CA MET A 201 -24.43 -37.35 -63.52
C MET A 201 -24.79 -38.83 -63.71
N ARG A 202 -25.94 -39.27 -63.20
CA ARG A 202 -26.45 -40.66 -63.31
C ARG A 202 -27.45 -40.85 -64.46
N LYS A 203 -27.71 -39.81 -65.25
CA LYS A 203 -28.51 -39.83 -66.47
C LYS A 203 -27.61 -39.70 -67.69
#